data_AF-G7USV6-F1
#
_entry.id   AF-G7USV6-F1
#
_cell.length_a   1.000
_cell.length_b   1.000
_cell.length_c   1.000
_cell.angle_alpha   90.00
_cell.angle_beta   90.00
_cell.angle_gamma   90.00
#
_symmetry.space_group_name_H-M   'P 1'
#
loop_
_entity.id
_entity.type
_entity.pdbx_description
1 polymer ?
#
loop_
_entity_poly.entity_id
_entity_poly.type
_entity_poly.pdbx_seq_one_letter_code
_entity_poly.pdbx_strand_id
1 'polypeptide(L)'
;MSAPAPAQPHSSELIGPDHPEHPEHRLYQQIARGVHRLDAEVGRTPDQASARMIARLLPLAREKGFRRVDHVVLSRHIGLVEQGENVFLVQGRLDDPAHKRAFISTDEATATPVADSLERLEAVNAQRRRRRRSGAQHDDD
;
A
#
# COMPACT_ATOMS: atom_id res chain seq x y z
N MET A 1 -6.50 -45.67 -7.53
CA MET A 1 -7.17 -44.35 -7.38
C MET A 1 -6.09 -43.36 -6.97
N SER A 2 -5.61 -42.52 -7.87
CA SER A 2 -4.56 -41.54 -7.56
C SER A 2 -5.12 -40.42 -6.69
N ALA A 3 -4.44 -40.12 -5.58
CA ALA A 3 -4.74 -38.98 -4.73
C ALA A 3 -4.50 -37.66 -5.48
N PRO A 4 -5.26 -36.59 -5.20
CA PRO A 4 -4.97 -35.28 -5.76
C PRO A 4 -3.67 -34.75 -5.16
N ALA A 5 -2.80 -34.21 -6.01
CA ALA A 5 -1.59 -33.52 -5.59
C ALA A 5 -1.91 -32.35 -4.64
N PRO A 6 -1.08 -32.07 -3.63
CA PRO A 6 -1.21 -30.85 -2.85
C PRO A 6 -1.05 -29.65 -3.78
N ALA A 7 -1.95 -28.67 -3.68
CA ALA A 7 -1.86 -27.41 -4.40
C ALA A 7 -0.48 -26.78 -4.13
N GLN A 8 0.31 -26.62 -5.18
CA GLN A 8 1.62 -25.98 -5.12
C GLN A 8 1.44 -24.53 -4.61
N PRO A 9 2.26 -24.04 -3.66
CA PRO A 9 2.24 -22.64 -3.29
C PRO A 9 2.55 -21.80 -4.52
N HIS A 10 1.75 -20.76 -4.72
CA HIS A 10 1.54 -20.10 -5.99
C HIS A 10 2.75 -19.22 -6.34
N SER A 11 3.15 -19.21 -7.61
CA SER A 11 4.25 -18.41 -8.19
C SER A 11 4.22 -16.91 -7.81
N SER A 12 3.04 -16.41 -7.42
CA SER A 12 2.77 -15.07 -6.91
C SER A 12 3.49 -14.72 -5.58
N GLU A 13 3.92 -15.69 -4.76
CA GLU A 13 4.63 -15.43 -3.49
C GLU A 13 6.14 -15.22 -3.67
N LEU A 14 6.72 -15.53 -4.84
CA LEU A 14 8.12 -15.25 -5.16
C LEU A 14 8.33 -13.92 -5.90
N ILE A 15 7.24 -13.30 -6.32
CA ILE A 15 7.23 -12.16 -7.22
C ILE A 15 6.79 -10.91 -6.43
N GLY A 16 7.57 -9.83 -6.50
CA GLY A 16 7.29 -8.59 -5.78
C GLY A 16 6.04 -7.82 -6.26
N PRO A 17 5.53 -6.86 -5.47
CA PRO A 17 4.35 -6.07 -5.82
C PRO A 17 4.54 -5.15 -7.04
N ASP A 18 5.76 -4.94 -7.47
CA ASP A 18 6.12 -4.25 -8.71
C ASP A 18 5.85 -5.08 -9.97
N HIS A 19 5.63 -6.39 -9.86
CA HIS A 19 5.36 -7.26 -10.99
C HIS A 19 3.85 -7.40 -11.32
N PRO A 20 3.45 -7.45 -12.60
CA PRO A 20 2.05 -7.52 -13.03
C PRO A 20 1.20 -8.65 -12.44
N GLU A 21 1.81 -9.80 -12.19
CA GLU A 21 1.12 -10.98 -11.69
C GLU A 21 0.87 -10.95 -10.18
N HIS A 22 1.47 -10.00 -9.45
CA HIS A 22 1.28 -9.92 -8.01
C HIS A 22 -0.11 -9.34 -7.66
N PRO A 23 -0.85 -9.89 -6.67
CA PRO A 23 -2.20 -9.43 -6.34
C PRO A 23 -2.28 -7.95 -5.93
N GLU A 24 -1.18 -7.42 -5.40
CA GLU A 24 -1.06 -6.04 -4.96
C GLU A 24 -0.61 -5.07 -6.06
N HIS A 25 -0.29 -5.57 -7.25
CA HIS A 25 0.32 -4.78 -8.32
C HIS A 25 -0.48 -3.54 -8.69
N ARG A 26 -1.81 -3.68 -8.80
CA ARG A 26 -2.69 -2.55 -9.11
C ARG A 26 -2.55 -1.42 -8.08
N LEU A 27 -2.51 -1.77 -6.80
CA LEU A 27 -2.43 -0.79 -5.72
C LEU A 27 -1.02 -0.18 -5.64
N TYR A 28 0.01 -1.01 -5.82
CA TYR A 28 1.41 -0.58 -5.96
C TYR A 28 1.55 0.48 -7.06
N GLN A 29 1.05 0.21 -8.27
CA GLN A 29 1.12 1.15 -9.38
C GLN A 29 0.38 2.47 -9.10
N GLN A 30 -0.77 2.42 -8.41
CA GLN A 30 -1.53 3.62 -8.05
C GLN A 30 -0.75 4.51 -7.09
N ILE A 31 -0.10 3.91 -6.10
CA ILE A 31 0.77 4.61 -5.16
C ILE A 31 2.00 5.15 -5.89
N ALA A 32 2.67 4.35 -6.72
CA ALA A 32 3.83 4.76 -7.51
C ALA A 32 3.53 5.98 -8.38
N ARG A 33 2.41 5.98 -9.10
CA ARG A 33 1.95 7.17 -9.87
C ARG A 33 1.70 8.39 -9.00
N GLY A 34 1.27 8.21 -7.76
CA GLY A 34 1.11 9.31 -6.81
C GLY A 34 2.45 9.88 -6.36
N VAL A 35 3.36 9.02 -5.91
CA VAL A 35 4.70 9.42 -5.45
C VAL A 35 5.51 10.06 -6.58
N HIS A 36 5.52 9.49 -7.78
CA HIS A 36 6.24 10.08 -8.92
C HIS A 36 5.70 11.45 -9.32
N ARG A 37 4.40 11.73 -9.09
CA ARG A 37 3.85 13.09 -9.27
C ARG A 37 4.39 14.05 -8.23
N LEU A 38 4.49 13.62 -6.96
CA LEU A 38 5.11 14.45 -5.90
C LEU A 38 6.57 14.75 -6.21
N ASP A 39 7.32 13.79 -6.73
CA ASP A 39 8.72 14.01 -7.15
C ASP A 39 8.80 15.06 -8.26
N ALA A 40 7.95 14.92 -9.29
CA ALA A 40 7.88 15.87 -10.40
C ALA A 40 7.47 17.30 -9.96
N GLU A 41 6.55 17.42 -8.98
CA GLU A 41 6.11 18.72 -8.43
C GLU A 41 7.25 19.51 -7.79
N VAL A 42 8.29 18.83 -7.28
CA VAL A 42 9.48 19.47 -6.69
C VAL A 42 10.73 19.33 -7.57
N GLY A 43 10.57 18.95 -8.84
CA GLY A 43 11.67 18.84 -9.81
C GLY A 43 12.65 17.69 -9.53
N ARG A 44 12.23 16.66 -8.78
CA ARG A 44 13.01 15.46 -8.52
C ARG A 44 12.64 14.33 -9.49
N THR A 45 13.64 13.54 -9.87
CA THR A 45 13.43 12.26 -10.55
C THR A 45 13.22 11.17 -9.50
N PRO A 46 12.32 10.20 -9.72
CA PRO A 46 12.14 9.08 -8.78
C PRO A 46 13.46 8.38 -8.46
N ASP A 47 13.72 8.19 -7.17
CA ASP A 47 14.98 7.65 -6.65
C ASP A 47 14.72 6.57 -5.57
N GLN A 48 15.75 6.25 -4.79
CA GLN A 48 15.63 5.27 -3.71
C GLN A 48 14.67 5.71 -2.58
N ALA A 49 14.56 7.01 -2.30
CA ALA A 49 13.59 7.51 -1.33
C ALA A 49 12.17 7.37 -1.87
N SER A 50 11.96 7.61 -3.16
CA SER A 50 10.68 7.33 -3.83
C SER A 50 10.32 5.85 -3.75
N ALA A 51 11.28 4.95 -4.01
CA ALA A 51 11.06 3.50 -3.91
C ALA A 51 10.68 3.05 -2.49
N ARG A 52 11.36 3.58 -1.46
CA ARG A 52 11.04 3.33 -0.05
C ARG A 52 9.65 3.85 0.32
N MET A 53 9.31 5.08 -0.11
CA MET A 53 7.99 5.66 0.12
C MET A 53 6.88 4.81 -0.51
N ILE A 54 7.04 4.39 -1.76
CA ILE A 54 6.07 3.52 -2.46
C ILE A 54 5.90 2.21 -1.69
N ALA A 55 7.01 1.56 -1.33
CA ALA A 55 7.01 0.31 -0.60
C ALA A 55 6.32 0.45 0.76
N ARG A 56 6.59 1.53 1.51
CA ARG A 56 6.05 1.76 2.86
C ARG A 56 4.58 2.11 2.87
N LEU A 57 4.09 2.81 1.84
CA LEU A 57 2.70 3.20 1.69
C LEU A 57 1.78 2.02 1.32
N LEU A 58 2.28 1.00 0.63
CA LEU A 58 1.50 -0.17 0.22
C LEU A 58 0.91 -0.99 1.39
N PRO A 59 1.69 -1.43 2.41
CA PRO A 59 1.13 -2.11 3.57
C PRO A 59 0.22 -1.18 4.38
N LEU A 60 0.54 0.12 4.50
CA LEU A 60 -0.33 1.09 5.16
C LEU A 60 -1.72 1.14 4.50
N ALA A 61 -1.77 1.19 3.16
CA ALA A 61 -3.01 1.16 2.41
C ALA A 61 -3.82 -0.10 2.72
N ARG A 62 -3.17 -1.27 2.79
CA ARG A 62 -3.84 -2.54 3.09
C ARG A 62 -4.31 -2.67 4.53
N GLU A 63 -3.51 -2.24 5.49
CA GLU A 63 -3.87 -2.17 6.92
C GLU A 63 -5.12 -1.32 7.12
N LYS A 64 -5.16 -0.16 6.45
CA LYS A 64 -6.30 0.74 6.52
C LYS A 64 -7.45 0.30 5.63
N GLY A 65 -7.33 -0.79 4.88
CA GLY A 65 -8.40 -1.37 4.06
C GLY A 65 -8.73 -0.57 2.80
N PHE A 66 -7.73 0.05 2.17
CA PHE A 66 -7.87 0.68 0.87
C PHE A 66 -8.08 -0.39 -0.21
N ARG A 67 -8.99 -0.09 -1.14
CA ARG A 67 -9.22 -0.90 -2.35
C ARG A 67 -8.51 -0.32 -3.56
N ARG A 68 -8.35 1.01 -3.57
CA ARG A 68 -7.59 1.78 -4.56
C ARG A 68 -6.99 3.01 -3.87
N VAL A 69 -5.96 3.59 -4.47
CA VAL A 69 -5.45 4.91 -4.10
C VAL A 69 -5.68 5.83 -5.30
N ASP A 70 -6.46 6.89 -5.07
CA ASP A 70 -6.79 7.88 -6.09
C ASP A 70 -5.81 9.07 -6.02
N HIS A 71 -5.37 9.43 -4.80
CA HIS A 71 -4.39 10.49 -4.60
C HIS A 71 -3.33 10.11 -3.56
N VAL A 72 -2.09 10.56 -3.81
CA VAL A 72 -1.02 10.65 -2.81
C VAL A 72 -0.66 12.13 -2.73
N VAL A 73 -0.75 12.73 -1.55
CA VAL A 73 -0.57 14.17 -1.35
C VAL A 73 0.24 14.44 -0.09
N LEU A 74 0.92 15.57 -0.03
CA LEU A 74 1.66 16.03 1.14
C LEU A 74 0.81 16.93 2.05
N SER A 75 1.13 16.99 3.34
CA SER A 75 0.56 17.99 4.25
C SER A 75 0.84 19.39 3.75
N ARG A 76 -0.14 20.27 3.94
CA ARG A 76 0.04 21.72 3.86
C ARG A 76 0.32 22.24 5.26
N HIS A 77 1.01 23.37 5.35
CA HIS A 77 1.23 24.04 6.63
C HIS A 77 -0.11 24.46 7.26
N ILE A 78 -0.51 23.81 8.35
CA ILE A 78 -1.74 24.09 9.09
C ILE A 78 -1.49 23.87 10.59
N GLY A 79 -1.54 24.95 11.37
CA GLY A 79 -1.30 24.90 12.81
C GLY A 79 0.15 24.52 13.11
N LEU A 80 0.35 23.37 13.75
CA LEU A 80 1.68 22.83 14.10
C LEU A 80 2.25 21.87 13.05
N VAL A 81 1.49 21.55 11.99
CA VAL A 81 1.94 20.63 10.94
C VAL A 81 2.69 21.41 9.89
N GLU A 82 3.93 21.01 9.63
CA GLU A 82 4.79 21.61 8.60
C GLU A 82 4.39 21.16 7.19
N GLN A 83 4.75 21.99 6.21
CA GLN A 83 4.58 21.61 4.81
C GLN A 83 5.42 20.37 4.49
N GLY A 84 4.78 19.32 3.94
CA GLY A 84 5.49 18.09 3.58
C GLY A 84 5.82 17.16 4.75
N GLU A 85 5.47 17.50 6.00
CA GLU A 85 5.70 16.66 7.18
C GLU A 85 5.05 15.27 7.05
N ASN A 86 3.84 15.21 6.49
CA ASN A 86 3.08 13.98 6.34
C ASN A 86 2.75 13.71 4.87
N VAL A 87 2.73 12.43 4.50
CA VAL A 87 2.20 11.95 3.22
C VAL A 87 0.88 11.21 3.46
N PHE A 88 -0.12 11.55 2.65
CA PHE A 88 -1.48 11.04 2.75
C PHE A 88 -1.84 10.19 1.54
N LEU A 89 -2.45 9.03 1.81
CA LEU A 89 -3.18 8.24 0.83
C LEU A 89 -4.66 8.60 0.88
N VAL A 90 -5.27 8.88 -0.26
CA VAL A 90 -6.70 9.19 -0.38
C VAL A 90 -7.37 8.26 -1.39
N GLN A 91 -8.53 7.73 -1.00
CA GLN A 91 -9.46 7.02 -1.86
C GLN A 91 -10.76 7.83 -1.93
N GLY A 92 -11.20 8.17 -3.15
CA GLY A 92 -12.27 9.13 -3.41
C GLY A 92 -11.73 10.48 -3.91
N ARG A 93 -12.64 11.41 -4.18
CA ARG A 93 -12.26 12.78 -4.57
C ARG A 93 -11.80 13.57 -3.36
N LEU A 94 -10.86 14.49 -3.53
CA LEU A 94 -10.34 15.32 -2.44
C LEU A 94 -11.38 16.27 -1.82
N ASP A 95 -12.40 16.65 -2.59
CA ASP A 95 -13.51 17.53 -2.16
C ASP A 95 -14.74 16.76 -1.67
N ASP A 96 -14.74 15.43 -1.78
CA ASP A 96 -15.80 14.58 -1.25
C ASP A 96 -15.54 14.34 0.25
N PRO A 97 -16.44 14.76 1.16
CA PRO A 97 -16.26 14.53 2.60
C PRO A 97 -16.27 13.03 2.98
N ALA A 98 -16.79 12.15 2.13
CA ALA A 98 -16.78 10.71 2.34
C ALA A 98 -15.46 10.04 1.90
N HIS A 99 -14.44 10.80 1.49
CA HIS A 99 -13.16 10.23 1.12
C HIS A 99 -12.50 9.48 2.28
N LYS A 100 -11.82 8.39 1.95
CA LYS A 100 -11.04 7.63 2.92
C LYS A 100 -9.59 8.09 2.89
N ARG A 101 -9.01 8.34 4.07
CA ARG A 101 -7.64 8.83 4.20
C ARG A 101 -6.82 8.02 5.20
N ALA A 102 -5.54 7.87 4.91
CA ALA A 102 -4.51 7.37 5.80
C ALA A 102 -3.24 8.21 5.62
N PHE A 103 -2.39 8.27 6.64
CA PHE A 103 -1.16 9.03 6.56
C PHE A 103 -0.05 8.39 7.39
N ILE A 104 1.16 8.85 7.10
CA ILE A 104 2.41 8.56 7.79
C ILE A 104 3.33 9.78 7.65
N SER A 105 4.33 9.92 8.52
CA SER A 105 5.33 10.97 8.33
C SER A 105 6.15 10.69 7.07
N THR A 106 6.54 11.75 6.37
CA THR A 106 7.41 11.64 5.19
C THR A 106 8.78 11.08 5.56
N ASP A 107 9.27 11.40 6.76
CA ASP A 107 10.50 10.84 7.30
C ASP A 107 10.41 9.31 7.44
N GLU A 108 9.38 8.78 8.11
CA GLU A 108 9.18 7.33 8.23
C GLU A 108 9.01 6.68 6.85
N ALA A 109 8.27 7.33 5.94
CA ALA A 109 8.04 6.82 4.60
C ALA A 109 9.33 6.67 3.77
N THR A 110 10.29 7.58 3.92
CA THR A 110 11.56 7.58 3.16
C THR A 110 12.70 6.85 3.88
N ALA A 111 12.63 6.73 5.20
CA ALA A 111 13.63 6.04 6.01
C ALA A 111 13.41 4.52 6.08
N THR A 112 12.16 4.05 6.02
CA THR A 112 11.88 2.61 6.13
C THR A 112 12.46 1.85 4.93
N PRO A 113 13.29 0.81 5.15
CA PRO A 113 13.77 -0.04 4.08
C PRO A 113 12.63 -0.70 3.29
N VAL A 114 12.89 -0.95 2.00
CA VAL A 114 11.92 -1.63 1.12
C VAL A 114 11.63 -3.04 1.65
N ALA A 115 12.66 -3.78 2.08
CA ALA A 115 12.52 -5.14 2.60
C ALA A 115 11.54 -5.20 3.80
N ASP A 116 11.73 -4.34 4.80
CA ASP A 116 10.86 -4.25 5.99
C ASP A 116 9.41 -3.94 5.61
N SER A 117 9.21 -3.08 4.61
CA SER A 117 7.88 -2.73 4.10
C SER A 117 7.21 -3.91 3.39
N LEU A 118 7.97 -4.73 2.67
CA LEU A 118 7.48 -5.95 2.01
C LEU A 118 7.14 -7.05 3.01
N GLU A 119 7.99 -7.28 4.01
CA GLU A 119 7.70 -8.21 5.12
C GLU A 119 6.38 -7.82 5.82
N ARG A 120 6.21 -6.52 6.08
CA ARG A 120 4.97 -6.00 6.67
C ARG A 120 3.76 -6.21 5.77
N LEU A 121 3.90 -6.05 4.45
CA LEU A 121 2.84 -6.31 3.49
C LEU A 121 2.41 -7.78 3.51
N GLU A 122 3.35 -8.71 3.56
CA GLU A 122 3.07 -10.14 3.66
C GLU A 122 2.31 -10.47 4.95
N ALA A 123 2.74 -9.93 6.10
CA ALA A 123 2.07 -10.11 7.38
C ALA A 123 0.61 -9.63 7.35
N VAL A 124 0.37 -8.44 6.77
CA VAL A 124 -0.98 -7.86 6.61
C VAL A 124 -1.83 -8.73 5.69
N ASN A 125 -1.27 -9.22 4.60
CA ASN A 125 -1.98 -10.09 3.66
C ASN A 125 -2.33 -11.44 4.31
N ALA A 126 -1.40 -12.05 5.05
CA ALA A 126 -1.64 -13.28 5.79
C ALA A 126 -2.78 -13.12 6.81
N GLN A 127 -2.79 -12.02 7.57
CA GLN A 127 -3.86 -11.73 8.52
C GLN A 127 -5.22 -11.58 7.83
N ARG A 128 -5.28 -10.89 6.69
CA ARG A 128 -6.51 -10.72 5.92
C ARG A 128 -7.05 -12.04 5.36
N ARG A 129 -6.18 -12.93 4.88
CA ARG A 129 -6.57 -14.27 4.43
C ARG A 129 -7.19 -15.08 5.57
N ARG A 130 -6.61 -15.03 6.77
CA ARG A 130 -7.12 -15.72 7.96
C ARG A 130 -8.51 -15.21 8.34
N ARG A 131 -8.69 -13.88 8.42
CA ARG A 131 -10.00 -13.27 8.73
C ARG A 131 -11.10 -13.66 7.75
N ARG A 132 -10.78 -13.75 6.45
CA ARG A 132 -11.74 -14.18 5.42
C ARG A 132 -12.19 -15.63 5.60
N ARG A 133 -11.28 -16.52 5.96
CA ARG A 133 -11.61 -17.93 6.22
C ARG A 133 -12.49 -18.10 7.45
N SER A 134 -12.23 -17.34 8.52
CA SER A 134 -13.04 -17.40 9.75
C SER A 134 -14.43 -16.80 9.59
N GLY A 135 -14.59 -15.75 8.77
CA GLY A 135 -15.91 -15.16 8.50
C GLY A 135 -16.80 -16.07 7.65
N ALA A 136 -16.23 -16.78 6.67
CA ALA A 136 -16.98 -17.72 5.83
C ALA A 136 -17.50 -18.96 6.59
N GLN A 137 -17.06 -19.20 7.82
CA GLN A 137 -17.47 -20.35 8.62
C GLN A 137 -18.56 -20.02 9.66
N HIS A 138 -19.00 -18.76 9.74
CA HIS A 138 -20.05 -18.31 10.66
C HIS A 138 -21.43 -18.12 9.99
N ASP A 139 -21.50 -18.18 8.65
CA ASP A 139 -22.76 -17.96 7.89
C ASP A 139 -23.46 -19.29 7.48
N ASP A 140 -22.95 -20.45 7.94
CA ASP A 140 -23.45 -21.80 7.58
C ASP A 140 -24.15 -22.55 8.75
N ASP A 141 -24.52 -21.85 9.82
CA ASP A 141 -25.33 -22.35 10.97
C ASP A 141 -26.66 -21.58 11.07
#